data_AF-A0A291HN85-F1
#
_entry.id   AF-A0A291HN85-F1
#
_cell.length_a   1.000
_cell.length_b   1.000
_cell.length_c   1.000
_cell.angle_alpha   90.00
_cell.angle_beta   90.00
_cell.angle_gamma   90.00
#
_symmetry.space_group_name_H-M   'P 1'
#
loop_
_entity.id
_entity.type
_entity.pdbx_description
1 polymer ?
#
loop_
_entity_poly.entity_id
_entity_poly.type
_entity_poly.pdbx_seq_one_letter_code
_entity_poly.pdbx_strand_id
1 'polypeptide(L)'
;MNTPAKGRTEKDQRTRELAAIHAARRDLALDDESYRDLLWSITGQRSAADLNARQRRAVLDQMRRLGAKQRPRKRVAQHPGRPHNLDSVAQLQKIEAQLADMRLPWSYADAIARQQCGIERVAWLKEPQHLQAVIAALHVEQKKRGMLAQLREILARDGITEQQLTEKFKLKEGWQRRRVTLNRLINLLM
;
A
#
# COMPACT_ATOMS: atom_id res chain seq x y z
N MET A 1 17.59 -15.04 23.03
CA MET A 1 17.52 -16.19 22.10
C MET A 1 17.40 -15.62 20.69
N ASN A 2 18.47 -15.70 19.89
CA ASN A 2 18.51 -15.16 18.54
C ASN A 2 17.94 -16.20 17.57
N THR A 3 16.76 -15.98 17.02
CA THR A 3 16.12 -16.90 16.07
C THR A 3 16.91 -16.91 14.76
N PRO A 4 17.47 -18.03 14.30
CA PRO A 4 18.16 -18.08 13.02
C PRO A 4 17.17 -17.84 11.88
N ALA A 5 17.52 -16.94 10.96
CA ALA A 5 16.72 -16.62 9.79
C ALA A 5 16.38 -17.90 9.00
N LYS A 6 15.09 -18.15 8.76
CA LYS A 6 14.56 -19.29 8.00
C LYS A 6 15.32 -19.42 6.68
N GLY A 7 16.09 -20.51 6.52
CA GLY A 7 16.81 -20.82 5.30
C GLY A 7 15.87 -20.86 4.10
N ARG A 8 16.27 -20.25 2.98
CA ARG A 8 15.45 -20.19 1.76
C ARG A 8 15.41 -21.57 1.09
N THR A 9 14.28 -21.96 0.52
CA THR A 9 14.15 -23.25 -0.18
C THR A 9 14.82 -23.22 -1.56
N GLU A 10 15.23 -24.38 -2.07
CA GLU A 10 15.82 -24.50 -3.42
C GLU A 10 14.85 -24.07 -4.52
N LYS A 11 13.55 -24.29 -4.34
CA LYS A 11 12.49 -23.87 -5.26
C LYS A 11 12.38 -22.34 -5.34
N ASP A 12 12.51 -21.65 -4.20
CA ASP A 12 12.51 -20.18 -4.14
C ASP A 12 13.75 -19.61 -4.86
N GLN A 13 14.90 -20.27 -4.68
CA GLN A 13 16.14 -19.88 -5.33
C GLN A 13 16.05 -20.06 -6.86
N ARG A 14 15.54 -21.20 -7.35
CA ARG A 14 15.33 -21.43 -8.79
C ARG A 14 14.43 -20.36 -9.40
N THR A 15 13.29 -20.10 -8.76
CA THR A 15 12.31 -19.11 -9.25
C THR A 15 12.94 -17.72 -9.36
N ARG A 16 13.74 -17.33 -8.37
CA ARG A 16 14.47 -16.07 -8.36
C ARG A 16 15.53 -15.99 -9.46
N GLU A 17 16.32 -17.03 -9.65
CA GLU A 17 17.37 -17.08 -10.68
C GLU A 17 16.77 -16.98 -12.09
N LEU A 18 15.69 -17.70 -12.36
CA LEU A 18 14.98 -17.60 -13.65
C LEU A 18 14.44 -16.18 -13.88
N ALA A 19 13.79 -15.59 -12.87
CA ALA A 19 13.31 -14.21 -12.97
C ALA A 19 14.46 -13.21 -13.22
N ALA A 20 15.63 -13.45 -12.62
CA ALA A 20 16.82 -12.63 -12.87
C ALA A 20 17.36 -12.79 -14.30
N ILE A 21 17.36 -14.01 -14.86
CA ILE A 21 17.78 -14.26 -16.24
C ILE A 21 16.86 -13.50 -17.22
N HIS A 22 15.54 -13.58 -17.02
CA HIS A 22 14.58 -12.84 -17.86
C HIS A 22 14.66 -11.31 -17.68
N ALA A 23 15.01 -10.83 -16.48
CA ALA A 23 15.27 -9.41 -16.27
C ALA A 23 16.55 -8.96 -17.01
N ALA A 24 17.64 -9.72 -16.88
CA ALA A 24 18.90 -9.44 -17.56
C ALA A 24 18.76 -9.47 -19.09
N ARG A 25 17.95 -10.40 -19.61
CA ARG A 25 17.61 -10.45 -21.04
C ARG A 25 17.00 -9.12 -21.52
N ARG A 26 16.04 -8.58 -20.76
CA ARG A 26 15.39 -7.30 -21.06
C ARG A 26 16.36 -6.12 -20.93
N ASP A 27 17.22 -6.12 -19.91
CA ASP A 27 18.22 -5.06 -19.73
C ASP A 27 19.26 -5.03 -20.87
N LEU A 28 19.58 -6.19 -21.46
CA LEU A 28 20.47 -6.32 -22.62
C LEU A 28 19.76 -6.17 -23.97
N ALA A 29 18.44 -5.97 -23.98
CA ALA A 29 17.61 -5.88 -25.19
C ALA A 29 17.79 -7.07 -26.17
N LEU A 30 18.00 -8.29 -25.66
CA LEU A 30 18.14 -9.49 -26.49
C LEU A 30 16.78 -9.96 -27.02
N ASP A 31 16.69 -10.10 -28.34
CA ASP A 31 15.59 -10.80 -29.00
C ASP A 31 15.58 -12.30 -28.65
N ASP A 32 14.53 -13.01 -29.07
CA ASP A 32 14.36 -14.43 -28.71
C ASP A 32 15.48 -15.32 -29.24
N GLU A 33 15.99 -15.05 -30.45
CA GLU A 33 16.97 -15.91 -31.09
C GLU A 33 18.36 -15.67 -30.49
N SER A 34 18.77 -14.40 -30.37
CA SER A 34 20.01 -14.03 -29.67
C SER A 34 20.04 -14.54 -28.23
N TYR A 35 18.90 -14.53 -27.54
CA TYR A 35 18.78 -15.09 -26.20
C TYR A 35 18.96 -16.62 -26.19
N ARG A 36 18.35 -17.36 -27.12
CA ARG A 36 18.52 -18.81 -27.23
C ARG A 36 19.96 -19.20 -27.58
N ASP A 37 20.61 -18.45 -28.47
CA ASP A 37 22.01 -18.67 -28.83
C ASP A 37 22.95 -18.42 -27.65
N LEU A 38 22.70 -17.37 -26.87
CA LEU A 38 23.43 -17.11 -25.63
C LEU A 38 23.30 -18.28 -24.64
N LEU A 39 22.08 -18.79 -24.42
CA LEU A 39 21.85 -19.93 -23.55
C LEU A 39 22.55 -21.19 -24.07
N TRP A 40 22.46 -21.45 -25.37
CA TRP A 40 23.08 -22.60 -26.02
C TRP A 40 24.60 -22.56 -25.87
N SER A 41 25.23 -21.42 -26.15
CA SER A 41 26.67 -21.20 -26.03
C SER A 41 27.21 -21.50 -24.62
N ILE A 42 26.46 -21.15 -23.58
CA ILE A 42 26.90 -21.30 -22.19
C ILE A 42 26.56 -22.67 -21.61
N THR A 43 25.42 -23.25 -22.01
CA THR A 43 24.79 -24.36 -21.27
C THR A 43 24.42 -25.57 -22.12
N GLY A 44 24.42 -25.45 -23.45
CA GLY A 44 23.89 -26.45 -24.38
C GLY A 44 22.37 -26.58 -24.33
N GLN A 45 21.66 -25.63 -23.72
CA GLN A 45 20.20 -25.64 -23.64
C GLN A 45 19.62 -24.44 -24.37
N ARG A 46 18.49 -24.64 -25.06
CA ARG A 46 17.76 -23.57 -25.76
C ARG A 46 16.74 -22.86 -24.87
N SER A 47 16.47 -23.37 -23.67
CA SER A 47 15.47 -22.82 -22.75
C SER A 47 16.02 -22.63 -21.34
N ALA A 48 15.65 -21.51 -20.71
CA ALA A 48 16.00 -21.26 -19.32
C ALA A 48 15.32 -22.23 -18.34
N ALA A 49 14.18 -22.82 -18.72
CA ALA A 49 13.44 -23.77 -17.89
C ALA A 49 14.26 -25.05 -17.62
N ASP A 50 15.10 -25.43 -18.56
CA ASP A 50 15.88 -26.68 -18.56
C ASP A 50 17.24 -26.54 -17.85
N LEU A 51 17.56 -25.33 -17.38
CA LEU A 51 18.82 -25.05 -16.72
C LEU A 51 18.84 -25.59 -15.28
N ASN A 52 19.91 -26.29 -14.92
CA ASN A 52 20.22 -26.64 -13.54
C ASN A 52 20.79 -25.43 -12.75
N ALA A 53 20.99 -25.60 -11.43
CA ALA A 53 21.44 -24.50 -10.56
C ALA A 53 22.80 -23.91 -10.97
N ARG A 54 23.74 -24.75 -11.40
CA ARG A 54 25.07 -24.30 -11.85
C ARG A 54 24.97 -23.53 -13.16
N GLN A 55 24.19 -24.02 -14.11
CA GLN A 55 23.95 -23.38 -15.40
C GLN A 55 23.26 -22.02 -15.25
N ARG A 56 22.23 -21.91 -14.40
CA ARG A 56 21.56 -20.62 -14.13
C ARG A 56 22.53 -19.56 -13.59
N ARG A 57 23.44 -19.96 -12.69
CA ARG A 57 24.47 -19.05 -12.17
C ARG A 57 25.46 -18.64 -13.27
N ALA A 58 25.95 -19.58 -14.07
CA ALA A 58 26.87 -19.28 -15.17
C ALA A 58 26.25 -18.31 -16.20
N VAL A 59 24.98 -18.50 -16.56
CA VAL A 59 24.25 -17.59 -17.44
C VAL A 59 24.12 -16.19 -16.82
N LEU A 60 23.72 -16.10 -15.55
CA LEU A 60 23.63 -14.81 -14.85
C LEU A 60 24.99 -14.10 -14.77
N ASP A 61 26.09 -14.84 -14.61
CA ASP A 61 27.43 -14.27 -14.56
C ASP A 61 27.85 -13.72 -15.93
N GLN A 62 27.57 -14.47 -17.00
CA GLN A 62 27.84 -14.01 -18.36
C GLN A 62 26.99 -12.80 -18.73
N MET A 63 25.70 -12.78 -18.40
CA MET A 63 24.84 -11.62 -18.65
C MET A 63 25.32 -10.37 -17.89
N ARG A 64 25.87 -10.54 -16.67
CA ARG A 64 26.50 -9.42 -15.95
C ARG A 64 27.75 -8.91 -16.66
N ARG A 65 28.59 -9.79 -17.20
CA ARG A 65 29.76 -9.39 -18.01
C ARG A 65 29.36 -8.64 -19.27
N LEU A 66 28.23 -9.00 -19.87
CA LEU A 66 27.65 -8.30 -21.03
C LEU A 66 26.99 -6.95 -20.66
N GLY A 67 26.94 -6.57 -19.38
CA GLY A 67 26.44 -5.27 -18.93
C GLY A 67 25.04 -5.28 -18.33
N ALA A 68 24.43 -6.45 -18.06
CA ALA A 68 23.13 -6.51 -17.39
C ALA A 68 23.21 -5.89 -15.98
N LYS A 69 22.38 -4.88 -15.72
CA LYS A 69 22.40 -4.12 -14.47
C LYS A 69 21.70 -4.91 -13.36
N GLN A 70 22.37 -5.13 -12.23
CA GLN A 70 21.69 -5.63 -11.03
C GLN A 70 20.87 -4.51 -10.40
N ARG A 71 19.57 -4.46 -10.73
CA ARG A 71 18.65 -3.57 -10.04
C ARG A 71 18.29 -4.15 -8.68
N PRO A 72 18.48 -3.42 -7.57
CA PRO A 72 17.97 -3.86 -6.28
C PRO A 72 16.45 -4.04 -6.40
N ARG A 73 15.93 -5.12 -5.80
CA ARG A 73 14.50 -5.39 -5.76
C ARG A 73 13.84 -4.19 -5.09
N LYS A 74 12.98 -3.44 -5.82
CA LYS A 74 12.14 -2.41 -5.19
C LYS A 74 11.33 -3.12 -4.10
N ARG A 75 11.64 -2.84 -2.84
CA ARG A 75 10.83 -3.32 -1.71
C ARG A 75 9.52 -2.56 -1.83
N VAL A 76 8.48 -3.22 -2.35
CA VAL A 76 7.12 -2.71 -2.20
C VAL A 76 6.82 -2.85 -0.71
N ALA A 77 6.78 -1.72 0.01
CA ALA A 77 6.42 -1.73 1.41
C ALA A 77 5.02 -2.34 1.55
N GLN A 78 4.82 -3.24 2.51
CA GLN A 78 3.50 -3.84 2.78
C GLN A 78 2.44 -2.78 3.11
N HIS A 79 2.89 -1.60 3.57
CA HIS A 79 2.10 -0.39 3.73
C HIS A 79 2.83 0.76 3.02
N PRO A 80 2.47 1.08 1.77
CA PRO A 80 3.01 2.23 1.06
C PRO A 80 2.78 3.51 1.89
N GLY A 81 3.84 4.26 2.15
CA GLY A 81 3.76 5.51 2.92
C GLY A 81 3.78 5.36 4.44
N ARG A 82 3.93 4.14 4.99
CA ARG A 82 4.09 3.95 6.45
C ARG A 82 5.31 4.75 6.97
N PRO A 83 5.13 5.61 8.00
CA PRO A 83 6.22 6.39 8.58
C PRO A 83 7.36 5.51 9.09
N HIS A 84 8.60 5.94 8.82
CA HIS A 84 9.80 5.20 9.27
C HIS A 84 10.04 5.29 10.78
N ASN A 85 9.44 6.28 11.45
CA ASN A 85 9.56 6.59 12.88
C ASN A 85 8.33 6.19 13.67
N LEU A 86 7.44 5.36 13.09
CA LEU A 86 6.17 4.97 13.69
C LEU A 86 6.35 4.38 15.10
N ASP A 87 7.30 3.46 15.27
CA ASP A 87 7.52 2.78 16.54
C ASP A 87 8.13 3.69 17.62
N SER A 88 8.67 4.84 17.21
CA SER A 88 9.32 5.81 18.10
C SER A 88 8.39 6.96 18.52
N VAL A 89 7.24 7.13 17.86
CA VAL A 89 6.35 8.28 18.08
C VAL A 89 4.93 7.79 18.39
N ALA A 90 4.53 7.85 19.67
CA ALA A 90 3.22 7.38 20.13
C ALA A 90 2.03 8.02 19.39
N GLN A 91 2.16 9.28 18.96
CA GLN A 91 1.12 9.96 18.17
C GLN A 91 0.94 9.34 16.78
N LEU A 92 2.02 8.87 16.13
CA LEU A 92 1.93 8.17 14.85
C LEU A 92 1.26 6.80 15.01
N GLN A 93 1.50 6.10 16.12
CA GLN A 93 0.79 4.85 16.43
C GLN A 93 -0.71 5.08 16.59
N LYS A 94 -1.11 6.19 17.25
CA LYS A 94 -2.51 6.58 17.34
C LYS A 94 -3.12 6.88 15.97
N ILE A 95 -2.39 7.60 15.11
CA ILE A 95 -2.81 7.86 13.73
C ILE A 95 -2.99 6.54 12.97
N GLU A 96 -2.05 5.59 13.10
CA GLU A 96 -2.16 4.27 12.49
C GLU A 96 -3.42 3.54 12.94
N ALA A 97 -3.71 3.52 14.24
CA ALA A 97 -4.91 2.88 14.78
C ALA A 97 -6.20 3.50 14.21
N GLN A 98 -6.25 4.85 14.10
CA GLN A 98 -7.42 5.53 13.52
C GLN A 98 -7.58 5.24 12.02
N LEU A 99 -6.47 5.19 11.28
CA LEU A 99 -6.49 4.83 9.86
C LEU A 99 -6.93 3.37 9.67
N ALA A 100 -6.45 2.45 10.49
CA ALA A 100 -6.80 1.03 10.43
C ALA A 100 -8.28 0.80 10.72
N ASP A 101 -8.83 1.46 11.76
CA ASP A 101 -10.26 1.45 12.09
C ASP A 101 -11.13 1.89 10.91
N MET A 102 -10.74 2.96 10.22
CA MET A 102 -11.45 3.47 9.05
C MET A 102 -11.08 2.77 7.73
N ARG A 103 -10.14 1.79 7.76
CA ARG A 103 -9.55 1.12 6.59
C ARG A 103 -8.99 2.10 5.56
N LEU A 104 -8.26 3.12 6.01
CA LEU A 104 -7.65 4.16 5.18
C LEU A 104 -6.13 3.98 5.03
N PRO A 105 -5.56 4.36 3.88
CA PRO A 105 -4.11 4.37 3.68
C PRO A 105 -3.44 5.55 4.38
N TRP A 106 -2.12 5.44 4.61
CA TRP A 106 -1.29 6.54 5.15
C TRP A 106 -1.34 7.81 4.32
N SER A 107 -1.52 7.71 3.00
CA SER A 107 -1.69 8.86 2.12
C SER A 107 -2.88 9.75 2.50
N TYR A 108 -3.88 9.22 3.21
CA TYR A 108 -4.97 10.02 3.75
C TYR A 108 -4.51 10.93 4.89
N ALA A 109 -3.66 10.42 5.80
CA ALA A 109 -3.05 11.24 6.84
C ALA A 109 -2.03 12.24 6.27
N ASP A 110 -1.30 11.86 5.21
CA ASP A 110 -0.41 12.77 4.49
C ASP A 110 -1.19 13.94 3.87
N ALA A 111 -2.37 13.69 3.30
CA ALA A 111 -3.23 14.75 2.77
C ALA A 111 -3.70 15.74 3.86
N ILE A 112 -4.01 15.24 5.06
CA ILE A 112 -4.36 16.08 6.21
C ILE A 112 -3.15 16.91 6.66
N ALA A 113 -1.98 16.28 6.78
CA ALA A 113 -0.74 16.95 7.15
C ALA A 113 -0.38 18.07 6.14
N ARG A 114 -0.56 17.80 4.84
CA ARG A 114 -0.37 18.79 3.78
C ARG A 114 -1.36 19.95 3.90
N GLN A 115 -2.64 19.65 4.14
CA GLN A 115 -3.69 20.66 4.22
C GLN A 115 -3.58 21.54 5.47
N GLN A 116 -3.25 20.97 6.63
CA GLN A 116 -3.27 21.68 7.91
C GLN A 116 -1.92 22.27 8.30
N CYS A 117 -0.82 21.60 7.92
CA CYS A 117 0.53 21.93 8.38
C CYS A 117 1.47 22.30 7.22
N GLY A 118 1.03 22.19 5.96
CA GLY A 118 1.87 22.44 4.78
C GLY A 118 2.97 21.39 4.58
N ILE A 119 2.91 20.25 5.27
CA ILE A 119 3.96 19.22 5.25
C ILE A 119 3.44 18.00 4.49
N GLU A 120 4.16 17.61 3.43
CA GLU A 120 3.75 16.55 2.49
C GLU A 120 3.56 15.18 3.13
N ARG A 121 4.28 14.87 4.21
CA ARG A 121 4.19 13.56 4.87
C ARG A 121 4.03 13.70 6.37
N VAL A 122 3.08 12.95 6.93
CA VAL A 122 2.84 12.93 8.37
C VAL A 122 4.07 12.45 9.15
N ALA A 123 4.91 11.59 8.54
CA ALA A 123 6.17 11.13 9.08
C ALA A 123 7.19 12.26 9.35
N TRP A 124 7.05 13.39 8.66
CA TRP A 124 7.95 14.55 8.77
C TRP A 124 7.48 15.59 9.78
N LEU A 125 6.32 15.39 10.41
CA LEU A 125 5.83 16.26 11.47
C LEU A 125 6.74 16.12 12.70
N LYS A 126 7.45 17.20 13.04
CA LYS A 126 8.32 17.26 14.22
C LYS A 126 7.61 17.83 15.44
N GLU A 127 6.68 18.75 15.22
CA GLU A 127 6.00 19.47 16.28
C GLU A 127 4.81 18.67 16.82
N PRO A 128 4.70 18.48 18.14
CA PRO A 128 3.60 17.73 18.75
C PRO A 128 2.22 18.29 18.39
N GLN A 129 2.10 19.61 18.23
CA GLN A 129 0.85 20.29 17.86
C GLN A 129 0.34 19.89 16.47
N HIS A 130 1.23 19.69 15.50
CA HIS A 130 0.84 19.25 14.16
C HIS A 130 0.32 17.82 14.18
N LEU A 131 0.99 16.94 14.93
CA LEU A 131 0.52 15.56 15.13
C LEU A 131 -0.84 15.52 15.85
N GLN A 132 -1.04 16.38 16.86
CA GLN A 132 -2.33 16.53 17.54
C GLN A 132 -3.43 17.02 16.59
N ALA A 133 -3.13 17.97 15.70
CA ALA A 133 -4.08 18.46 14.70
C ALA A 133 -4.53 17.35 13.74
N VAL A 134 -3.60 16.53 13.25
CA VAL A 134 -3.90 15.37 12.39
C VAL A 134 -4.76 14.34 13.14
N ILE A 135 -4.41 14.00 14.39
CA ILE A 135 -5.20 13.10 15.24
C ILE A 135 -6.64 13.64 15.43
N ALA A 136 -6.77 14.93 15.72
CA ALA A 136 -8.07 15.57 15.91
C ALA A 136 -8.92 15.53 14.63
N ALA A 137 -8.30 15.77 13.46
CA ALA A 137 -8.97 15.68 12.17
C ALA A 137 -9.45 14.26 11.87
N LEU A 138 -8.62 13.25 12.12
CA LEU A 138 -8.99 11.84 11.96
C LEU A 138 -10.10 11.44 12.94
N HIS A 139 -10.09 11.95 14.16
CA HIS A 139 -11.15 11.71 15.14
C HIS A 139 -12.49 12.28 14.68
N VAL A 140 -12.48 13.48 14.09
CA VAL A 140 -13.69 14.08 13.48
C VAL A 140 -14.17 13.25 12.29
N GLU A 141 -13.26 12.73 11.47
CA GLU A 141 -13.62 11.83 10.35
C GLU A 141 -14.23 10.52 10.84
N GLN A 142 -13.65 9.88 11.86
CA GLN A 142 -14.21 8.68 12.51
C GLN A 142 -15.63 8.93 13.01
N LYS A 143 -15.85 10.04 13.75
CA LYS A 143 -17.18 10.39 14.26
C LYS A 143 -18.21 10.56 13.13
N LYS A 144 -17.85 11.24 12.05
CA LYS A 144 -18.76 11.41 10.89
C LYS A 144 -19.10 10.06 10.25
N ARG A 145 -18.13 9.17 10.09
CA ARG A 145 -18.35 7.84 9.53
C ARG A 145 -19.23 6.98 10.43
N GLY A 146 -18.99 7.00 11.74
CA GLY A 146 -19.82 6.31 12.73
C GLY A 146 -21.27 6.82 12.72
N MET A 147 -21.47 8.13 12.71
CA MET A 147 -22.81 8.72 12.58
C MET A 147 -23.51 8.33 11.28
N LEU A 148 -22.78 8.34 10.15
CA LEU A 148 -23.36 7.92 8.87
C LEU A 148 -23.72 6.42 8.87
N ALA A 149 -22.88 5.58 9.47
CA ALA A 149 -23.16 4.14 9.62
C ALA A 149 -24.40 3.92 10.48
N GLN A 150 -24.48 4.58 11.65
CA GLN A 150 -25.65 4.53 12.52
C GLN A 150 -26.92 4.98 11.80
N LEU A 151 -26.87 6.09 11.06
CA LEU A 151 -28.01 6.56 10.29
C LEU A 151 -28.44 5.52 9.25
N ARG A 152 -27.49 4.90 8.55
CA ARG A 152 -27.79 3.86 7.56
C ARG A 152 -28.42 2.62 8.17
N GLU A 153 -28.02 2.24 9.38
CA GLU A 153 -28.65 1.15 10.12
C GLU A 153 -30.12 1.49 10.47
N ILE A 154 -30.39 2.72 10.94
CA ILE A 154 -31.75 3.19 11.22
C ILE A 154 -32.60 3.19 9.94
N LEU A 155 -32.06 3.76 8.85
CA LEU A 155 -32.73 3.79 7.55
C LEU A 155 -33.05 2.38 7.03
N ALA A 156 -32.10 1.44 7.16
CA ALA A 156 -32.29 0.05 6.76
C ALA A 156 -33.37 -0.65 7.62
N ARG A 157 -33.40 -0.39 8.93
CA ARG A 157 -34.43 -0.93 9.84
C ARG A 157 -35.83 -0.47 9.45
N ASP A 158 -35.97 0.81 9.11
CA ASP A 158 -37.26 1.43 8.84
C ASP A 158 -37.66 1.34 7.35
N GLY A 159 -36.82 0.71 6.50
CA GLY A 159 -37.07 0.55 5.07
C GLY A 159 -37.01 1.86 4.27
N ILE A 160 -36.35 2.89 4.81
CA ILE A 160 -36.24 4.22 4.20
C ILE A 160 -34.93 4.30 3.42
N THR A 161 -34.97 4.82 2.20
CA THR A 161 -33.77 5.06 1.39
C THR A 161 -33.15 6.44 1.65
N GLU A 162 -31.84 6.59 1.40
CA GLU A 162 -31.18 7.90 1.47
C GLU A 162 -31.82 8.93 0.50
N GLN A 163 -32.39 8.47 -0.61
CA GLN A 163 -33.09 9.33 -1.59
C GLN A 163 -34.38 9.90 -1.00
N GLN A 164 -35.25 9.05 -0.44
CA GLN A 164 -36.47 9.48 0.24
C GLN A 164 -36.17 10.44 1.39
N LEU A 165 -35.10 10.19 2.15
CA LEU A 165 -34.66 11.09 3.20
C LEU A 165 -34.23 12.46 2.64
N THR A 166 -33.46 12.46 1.55
CA THR A 166 -32.97 13.66 0.88
C THR A 166 -34.13 14.50 0.34
N GLU A 167 -35.12 13.88 -0.28
CA GLU A 167 -36.32 14.55 -0.79
C GLU A 167 -37.17 15.12 0.36
N LYS A 168 -37.46 14.29 1.37
CA LYS A 168 -38.29 14.66 2.53
C LYS A 168 -37.73 15.87 3.27
N PHE A 169 -36.42 15.90 3.51
CA PHE A 169 -35.76 16.96 4.27
C PHE A 169 -35.07 18.01 3.39
N LYS A 170 -35.22 17.94 2.06
CA LYS A 170 -34.58 18.83 1.08
C LYS A 170 -33.07 19.01 1.35
N LEU A 171 -32.37 17.90 1.55
CA LEU A 171 -30.95 17.92 1.93
C LEU A 171 -30.08 18.36 0.76
N LYS A 172 -29.09 19.22 1.04
CA LYS A 172 -28.08 19.65 0.05
C LYS A 172 -27.10 18.53 -0.26
N GLU A 173 -26.47 18.60 -1.43
CA GLU A 173 -25.41 17.67 -1.82
C GLU A 173 -24.28 17.61 -0.76
N GLY A 174 -23.76 16.40 -0.55
CA GLY A 174 -22.71 16.12 0.41
C GLY A 174 -23.14 16.22 1.88
N TRP A 175 -24.45 16.16 2.17
CA TRP A 175 -24.95 16.18 3.55
C TRP A 175 -24.37 15.04 4.41
N GLN A 176 -24.02 13.90 3.80
CA GLN A 176 -23.38 12.75 4.46
C GLN A 176 -22.01 13.10 5.06
N ARG A 177 -21.38 14.20 4.64
CA ARG A 177 -20.11 14.69 5.20
C ARG A 177 -20.30 15.75 6.29
N ARG A 178 -21.53 16.20 6.54
CA ARG A 178 -21.84 17.27 7.49
C ARG A 178 -22.27 16.70 8.83
N ARG A 179 -21.36 16.78 9.81
CA ARG A 179 -21.59 16.25 11.17
C ARG A 179 -22.90 16.73 11.81
N VAL A 180 -23.21 18.02 11.69
CA VAL A 180 -24.43 18.60 12.29
C VAL A 180 -25.69 18.03 11.65
N THR A 181 -25.68 17.85 10.32
CA THR A 181 -26.81 17.27 9.58
C THR A 181 -27.02 15.81 9.96
N LEU A 182 -25.94 15.01 10.02
CA LEU A 182 -26.02 13.61 10.46
C LEU A 182 -26.61 13.50 11.88
N ASN A 183 -26.09 14.28 12.82
CA ASN A 183 -26.56 14.27 14.21
C ASN A 183 -28.05 14.65 14.32
N ARG A 184 -28.50 15.65 13.54
CA ARG A 184 -29.91 16.04 13.51
C ARG A 184 -30.80 14.93 12.95
N LEU A 185 -30.37 14.26 11.87
CA LEU A 185 -31.15 13.18 11.26
C LEU A 185 -31.25 11.96 12.17
N ILE A 186 -30.14 11.57 12.83
CA ILE A 186 -30.13 10.47 13.80
C ILE A 186 -31.10 10.77 14.94
N ASN A 187 -31.06 11.96 15.53
CA ASN A 187 -31.95 12.34 16.62
C ASN A 187 -33.43 12.44 16.21
N LEU A 188 -33.73 12.60 14.92
CA LEU A 188 -35.11 12.67 14.42
C LEU A 188 -35.69 11.30 14.07
N LEU A 189 -34.85 10.29 13.87
CA LEU A 189 -35.24 8.94 13.44
C LEU A 189 -35.00 7.88 14.53
N MET A 190 -34.42 8.27 15.65
CA MET A 190 -34.26 7.44 16.85
C MET A 190 -35.54 7.47 17.68
#